data_AF-W1I343-F1
#
_entry.id   AF-W1I343-F1
#
_cell.length_a   1.000
_cell.length_b   1.000
_cell.length_c   1.000
_cell.angle_alpha   90.00
_cell.angle_beta   90.00
_cell.angle_gamma   90.00
#
_symmetry.space_group_name_H-M   'P 1'
#
loop_
_entity.id
_entity.type
_entity.pdbx_description
1 polymer ?
#
loop_
_entity_poly.entity_id
_entity_poly.type
_entity_poly.pdbx_seq_one_letter_code
_entity_poly.pdbx_strand_id
1 'polypeptide(L)' 'MEIIEDRHGIKSIIITSQLPVESWYDAIGDPTVADAILDRIVHTAHKIELTGDSVRKINAKKK' A
#
# COMPACT_ATOMS: atom_id res chain seq x y z
N MET A 1 -5.79 14.37 2.61
CA MET A 1 -5.05 13.84 1.44
C MET A 1 -3.86 14.71 1.04
N GLU A 2 -3.48 15.65 1.88
CA GLU A 2 -2.53 16.73 1.61
C GLU A 2 -1.15 16.24 1.11
N ILE A 3 -0.60 15.19 1.73
CA ILE A 3 0.72 14.63 1.35
C ILE A 3 0.73 14.00 -0.05
N ILE A 4 -0.40 13.43 -0.48
CA ILE A 4 -0.49 12.80 -1.81
C ILE A 4 -0.57 13.90 -2.88
N GLU A 5 -1.35 14.94 -2.63
CA GLU A 5 -1.52 16.09 -3.52
C GLU A 5 -0.19 16.82 -3.75
N ASP A 6 0.56 17.10 -2.68
CA ASP A 6 1.88 17.76 -2.76
C ASP A 6 2.94 16.96 -3.54
N ARG A 7 2.77 15.64 -3.65
CA ARG A 7 3.75 14.75 -4.31
C ARG A 7 3.33 14.29 -5.70
N HIS A 8 2.04 14.41 -6.03
CA HIS A 8 1.49 13.91 -7.27
C HIS A 8 2.20 14.52 -8.49
N GLY A 9 2.78 13.67 -9.35
CA GLY A 9 3.51 14.09 -10.55
C GLY A 9 4.90 14.69 -10.32
N ILE A 10 5.35 14.86 -9.06
CA ILE A 10 6.62 15.52 -8.74
C ILE A 10 7.60 14.56 -8.04
N LYS A 11 7.11 13.69 -7.15
CA LYS A 11 7.95 12.77 -6.35
C LYS A 11 7.30 11.39 -6.23
N SER A 12 8.12 10.35 -6.25
CA SER A 12 7.66 8.98 -6.00
C SER A 12 7.17 8.78 -4.57
N ILE A 13 6.21 7.88 -4.39
CA ILE A 13 5.68 7.42 -3.10
C ILE A 13 5.82 5.90 -3.05
N ILE A 14 6.30 5.37 -1.92
CA ILE A 14 6.30 3.93 -1.65
C ILE A 14 5.34 3.68 -0.48
N ILE A 15 4.41 2.75 -0.69
CA ILE A 15 3.45 2.32 0.32
C ILE A 15 3.64 0.82 0.53
N THR A 16 3.63 0.40 1.79
CA THR A 16 3.63 -1.01 2.18
C THR A 16 2.35 -1.30 2.94
N SER A 17 1.75 -2.45 2.67
CA SER A 17 0.54 -2.90 3.34
C SER A 17 0.64 -4.39 3.63
N GLN A 18 -0.02 -4.82 4.71
CA GLN A 18 -0.25 -6.24 4.98
C GLN A 18 -1.49 -6.78 4.28
N LEU A 19 -2.30 -5.89 3.70
CA LEU A 19 -3.50 -6.24 2.95
C LEU A 19 -3.26 -6.05 1.45
N PRO A 20 -3.75 -6.97 0.60
CA PRO A 20 -3.74 -6.76 -0.84
C PRO A 20 -4.61 -5.53 -1.18
N VAL A 21 -4.30 -4.87 -2.28
CA VAL A 21 -4.95 -3.61 -2.68
C VAL A 21 -6.46 -3.75 -2.86
N GLU A 22 -6.93 -4.92 -3.28
CA GLU A 22 -8.37 -5.23 -3.41
C GLU A 22 -9.12 -5.13 -2.07
N SER A 23 -8.46 -5.40 -0.95
CA SER A 23 -9.09 -5.31 0.38
C SER A 23 -9.01 -3.91 0.98
N TRP A 24 -8.38 -2.94 0.30
CA TRP A 24 -8.22 -1.59 0.85
C TRP A 24 -9.53 -0.84 0.92
N TYR A 25 -10.43 -1.04 -0.04
CA TYR A 25 -11.71 -0.35 -0.07
C TYR A 25 -12.51 -0.61 1.22
N ASP A 26 -12.65 -1.89 1.57
CA ASP A 26 -13.33 -2.33 2.79
C ASP A 26 -12.56 -1.92 4.06
N ALA A 27 -11.23 -2.01 4.03
CA ALA A 27 -10.39 -1.69 5.19
C ALA A 27 -10.38 -0.19 5.54
N ILE A 28 -10.53 0.69 4.55
CA ILE A 28 -10.61 2.15 4.76
C ILE A 28 -11.97 2.53 5.34
N GLY A 29 -13.04 1.84 4.94
CA GLY A 29 -14.39 1.99 5.50
C GLY A 29 -15.15 3.25 5.06
N ASP A 30 -14.45 4.33 4.70
CA ASP A 30 -15.04 5.51 4.05
C ASP A 30 -14.93 5.39 2.51
N PRO A 31 -16.06 5.24 1.79
CA PRO A 31 -16.08 5.11 0.33
C PRO A 31 -15.42 6.27 -0.39
N THR A 32 -15.62 7.51 0.07
CA THR A 32 -15.08 8.71 -0.58
C THR A 32 -13.56 8.75 -0.48
N VAL A 33 -13.03 8.40 0.69
CA VAL A 33 -11.59 8.32 0.93
C VAL A 33 -10.99 7.14 0.16
N ALA A 34 -11.67 5.99 0.16
CA ALA A 34 -11.22 4.80 -0.56
C ALA A 34 -11.12 5.05 -2.06
N ASP A 35 -12.16 5.60 -2.68
CA ASP A 35 -12.17 5.94 -4.11
C ASP A 35 -11.04 6.92 -4.45
N ALA A 36 -10.88 7.98 -3.66
CA ALA A 36 -9.82 8.95 -3.90
C ALA A 36 -8.40 8.35 -3.77
N ILE A 37 -8.19 7.40 -2.85
CA ILE A 37 -6.89 6.72 -2.68
C ILE A 37 -6.63 5.79 -3.86
N LEU A 38 -7.61 4.98 -4.24
CA LEU A 38 -7.46 4.05 -5.36
C LEU A 38 -7.20 4.80 -6.68
N ASP A 39 -7.91 5.91 -6.92
CA ASP A 39 -7.75 6.71 -8.12
C ASP A 39 -6.38 7.40 -8.18
N ARG A 40 -5.93 8.03 -7.07
CA ARG A 40 -4.71 8.85 -7.07
C ARG A 40 -3.42 8.08 -6.85
N ILE A 41 -3.49 6.97 -6.12
CA ILE A 41 -2.31 6.16 -5.77
C ILE A 41 -2.28 4.91 -6.62
N VAL A 42 -3.33 4.08 -6.55
CA VAL A 42 -3.28 2.73 -7.11
C VAL A 42 -3.29 2.73 -8.63
N HIS A 43 -4.01 3.67 -9.25
CA HIS A 43 -4.14 3.74 -10.71
C HIS A 43 -2.79 3.81 -11.44
N THR A 44 -1.81 4.52 -10.87
CA THR A 44 -0.47 4.69 -11.47
C THR A 44 0.62 3.86 -10.77
N ALA A 45 0.27 3.08 -9.74
CA ALA A 45 1.24 2.36 -8.93
C ALA A 45 1.73 1.06 -9.59
N HIS A 46 3.02 0.79 -9.42
CA HIS A 46 3.57 -0.54 -9.57
C HIS A 46 3.21 -1.38 -8.34
N LYS A 47 2.41 -2.43 -8.56
CA LYS A 47 1.99 -3.36 -7.51
C LYS A 47 2.99 -4.51 -7.40
N ILE A 48 3.61 -4.65 -6.24
CA ILE A 48 4.55 -5.73 -5.94
C ILE A 48 3.98 -6.53 -4.78
N GLU A 49 3.47 -7.72 -5.08
CA GLU A 49 3.01 -8.66 -4.06
C GLU A 49 4.19 -9.44 -3.51
N LEU A 50 4.43 -9.29 -2.20
CA LEU A 50 5.48 -10.01 -1.51
C LEU A 50 4.93 -11.34 -0.99
N THR A 51 5.67 -12.41 -1.25
CA THR A 51 5.34 -13.77 -0.80
C THR A 51 6.49 -14.35 0.03
N GLY A 52 6.20 -15.38 0.82
CA GLY A 52 7.18 -16.09 1.63
C GLY A 52 7.03 -15.91 3.14
N ASP A 53 7.86 -16.64 3.88
CA ASP A 53 7.89 -16.61 5.35
C ASP A 53 8.49 -15.30 5.88
N SER A 54 8.04 -14.89 7.07
CA SER A 54 8.64 -13.74 7.75
C SER A 54 10.14 -13.92 7.97
N VAL A 55 10.94 -12.94 7.52
CA VAL A 55 12.39 -12.90 7.77
C VAL A 55 12.71 -13.01 9.27
N ARG A 56 11.83 -12.46 10.14
CA ARG A 56 11.98 -12.58 11.61
C ARG A 56 11.94 -14.04 12.07
N LYS A 57 11.00 -14.83 11.54
CA LYS A 57 10.86 -16.27 11.84
C LYS A 57 12.06 -17.08 11.33
N ILE A 58 12.58 -16.74 10.15
CA ILE A 58 13.77 -17.38 9.58
C ILE A 58 14.98 -17.14 10.49
N ASN A 59 15.16 -15.90 10.95
CA ASN A 59 16.29 -15.55 11.82
C ASN A 59 16.18 -16.17 13.21
N ALA A 60 14.97 -16.29 13.76
CA ALA A 60 14.73 -16.95 15.04
C ALA A 60 15.10 -18.44 15.02
N LYS A 61 14.90 -19.13 13.89
CA LYS A 61 15.28 -20.56 13.72
C LYS A 61 16.79 -20.81 13.57
N LYS A 62 17.57 -19.78 13.21
CA LYS A 62 19.03 -19.88 13.01
C LYS A 62 19.82 -19.74 14.31
N LYS A 63 19.16 -19.39 15.40
CA LYS A 63 19.76 -19.20 16.72
C LYS A 63 19.52 -20.44 17.58
#